data_AF-A0A7Y5XW98-F1
#
_entry.id   AF-A0A7Y5XW98-F1
#
_cell.length_a   1.000
_cell.length_b   1.000
_cell.length_c   1.000
_cell.angle_alpha   90.00
_cell.angle_beta   90.00
_cell.angle_gamma   90.00
#
_symmetry.space_group_name_H-M   'P 1'
#
loop_
_entity.id
_entity.type
_entity.pdbx_description
1 polymer ?
#
loop_
_entity_poly.entity_id
_entity_poly.type
_entity_poly.pdbx_seq_one_letter_code
_entity_poly.pdbx_strand_id
1 'polypeptide(L)' 'MSSPPTEPGPPTPADSPLRLGDVMSSPFYGNLMAPEVEPGDPAYGFDLPLLDGAGRVRLEDFAGERPVALVFGSYT' A
#
# COMPACT_ATOMS: atom_id res chain seq x y z
N MET A 1 -24.89 -30.71 18.93
CA MET A 1 -23.82 -30.85 17.93
C MET A 1 -23.58 -29.45 17.36
N SER A 2 -22.48 -28.80 17.74
CA SER A 2 -22.16 -27.43 17.31
C SER A 2 -21.58 -27.42 15.90
N SER A 3 -21.99 -26.44 15.09
CA SER A 3 -21.46 -26.14 13.76
C SER A 3 -19.95 -25.85 13.78
N PRO A 4 -19.22 -26.11 12.68
CA PRO A 4 -17.79 -25.82 12.60
C PRO A 4 -17.53 -24.30 12.43
N PRO A 5 -16.38 -23.78 12.91
CA PRO A 5 -15.92 -22.45 12.58
C PRO A 5 -15.49 -22.38 11.10
N THR A 6 -15.87 -21.28 10.43
CA THR A 6 -15.40 -20.89 9.09
C THR A 6 -13.90 -20.62 9.13
N GLU A 7 -13.08 -21.48 8.53
CA GLU A 7 -11.62 -21.31 8.53
C GLU A 7 -11.16 -20.48 7.30
N PRO A 8 -10.36 -19.42 7.47
CA PRO A 8 -9.81 -18.62 6.38
C PRO A 8 -8.84 -19.44 5.50
N GLY A 9 -8.75 -19.13 4.21
CA GLY A 9 -7.89 -19.82 3.23
C GLY A 9 -6.40 -19.86 3.61
N PRO A 10 -5.60 -20.73 2.96
CA PRO A 10 -4.33 -21.20 3.49
C PRO A 10 -3.28 -20.07 3.61
N PRO A 11 -2.68 -19.86 4.80
CA PRO A 11 -1.59 -18.91 4.99
C PRO A 11 -0.31 -19.49 4.41
N THR A 12 0.20 -18.94 3.31
CA THR A 12 1.49 -19.29 2.70
C THR A 12 1.56 -20.76 2.20
N PRO A 13 2.24 -21.06 1.07
CA PRO A 13 2.46 -22.46 0.67
C PRO A 13 3.10 -23.28 1.81
N ALA A 14 2.64 -24.51 2.02
CA ALA A 14 3.05 -25.35 3.16
C ALA A 14 4.55 -25.70 3.15
N ASP A 15 5.16 -25.64 1.97
CA ASP A 15 6.57 -25.84 1.65
C ASP A 15 7.37 -24.53 1.63
N SER A 16 6.76 -23.40 2.02
CA SER A 16 7.46 -22.13 2.12
C SER A 16 8.58 -22.22 3.15
N PRO A 17 9.83 -21.95 2.77
CA PRO A 17 10.94 -21.89 3.72
C PRO A 17 10.83 -20.67 4.65
N LEU A 18 9.96 -19.71 4.33
CA LEU A 18 9.79 -18.46 5.06
C LEU A 18 8.52 -18.48 5.91
N ARG A 19 8.67 -18.20 7.19
CA ARG A 19 7.55 -17.98 8.13
C ARG A 19 7.15 -16.50 8.13
N LEU A 20 5.95 -16.21 8.62
CA LEU A 20 5.45 -14.83 8.73
C LEU A 20 6.42 -13.92 9.52
N GLY A 21 7.04 -14.43 10.58
CA GLY A 21 8.04 -13.68 11.34
C GLY A 21 9.29 -13.32 10.53
N ASP A 22 9.73 -14.21 9.63
CA ASP A 22 10.90 -13.98 8.76
C ASP A 22 10.59 -12.89 7.72
N VAL A 23 9.34 -12.86 7.23
CA VAL A 23 8.85 -11.81 6.33
C VAL A 23 8.80 -10.47 7.04
N MET A 24 8.18 -10.41 8.23
CA MET A 24 7.97 -9.16 8.97
C MET A 24 9.27 -8.54 9.52
N SER A 25 10.32 -9.34 9.74
CA SER A 25 11.62 -8.86 10.23
C SER A 25 12.64 -8.56 9.13
N SER A 26 12.33 -8.89 7.88
CA SER A 26 13.24 -8.70 6.75
C SER A 26 13.15 -7.27 6.22
N PRO A 27 14.28 -6.54 6.13
CA PRO A 27 14.33 -5.25 5.45
C PRO A 27 13.90 -5.35 3.99
N PHE A 28 14.24 -6.46 3.31
CA PHE A 28 13.87 -6.68 1.91
C PHE A 28 12.35 -6.71 1.73
N TYR A 29 11.63 -7.46 2.56
CA TYR A 29 10.16 -7.53 2.49
C TYR A 29 9.49 -6.27 3.02
N GLY A 30 10.09 -5.58 4.00
CA GLY A 30 9.65 -4.27 4.46
C GLY A 30 9.67 -3.21 3.36
N ASN A 31 10.74 -3.18 2.57
CA ASN A 31 10.88 -2.21 1.48
C ASN A 31 9.89 -2.44 0.32
N LEU A 32 9.31 -3.64 0.20
CA LEU A 32 8.25 -3.90 -0.79
C LEU A 32 6.90 -3.29 -0.39
N MET A 33 6.70 -2.90 0.87
CA MET A 33 5.40 -2.40 1.34
C MET A 33 5.11 -0.96 0.91
N ALA A 34 6.13 -0.20 0.54
CA ALA A 34 5.98 1.17 0.09
C ALA A 34 6.91 1.45 -1.10
N PRO A 35 6.48 2.23 -2.09
CA PRO A 35 7.38 2.69 -3.15
C PRO A 35 8.50 3.54 -2.55
N GLU A 36 9.76 3.18 -2.86
CA GLU A 36 10.93 4.01 -2.58
C GLU A 36 11.00 5.12 -3.63
N VAL A 37 10.86 6.38 -3.19
CA VAL A 37 10.93 7.57 -4.05
C VAL A 37 11.93 8.53 -3.43
N GLU A 38 12.95 8.93 -4.18
CA GLU A 38 13.96 9.91 -3.75
C GLU A 38 13.74 11.28 -4.40
N PRO A 39 14.30 12.37 -3.84
CA PRO A 39 14.27 13.67 -4.49
C PRO A 39 14.88 13.64 -5.89
N GLY A 40 14.08 14.00 -6.90
CA GLY A 40 14.47 13.97 -8.31
C GLY A 40 13.87 12.80 -9.09
N ASP A 41 13.39 11.76 -8.41
CA ASP A 41 12.65 10.68 -9.04
C ASP A 41 11.25 11.12 -9.49
N PRO A 42 10.67 10.44 -10.49
CA PRO A 42 9.25 10.55 -10.76
C PRO A 42 8.43 10.23 -9.50
N ALA A 43 7.50 11.13 -9.16
CA ALA A 43 6.59 10.87 -8.06
C ALA A 43 5.73 9.62 -8.33
N TYR A 44 5.40 8.88 -7.27
CA TYR A 44 4.49 7.73 -7.38
C TYR A 44 3.13 8.15 -7.93
N GLY A 45 2.58 7.38 -8.88
CA GLY A 45 1.33 7.66 -9.56
C GLY A 45 0.10 7.40 -8.68
N PHE A 46 -0.17 8.29 -7.73
CA PHE A 46 -1.34 8.19 -6.87
C PHE A 46 -2.64 8.37 -7.65
N ASP A 47 -3.61 7.50 -7.38
CA ASP A 47 -5.00 7.63 -7.82
C ASP A 47 -5.91 7.55 -6.58
N LEU A 48 -6.41 8.70 -6.13
CA LEU A 48 -7.05 8.88 -4.83
C LEU A 48 -8.51 9.31 -5.02
N PRO A 49 -9.45 8.83 -4.18
CA PRO A 49 -10.80 9.37 -4.15
C PRO A 49 -10.78 10.80 -3.59
N LEU A 50 -11.63 11.67 -4.15
CA LEU A 50 -11.91 12.96 -3.55
C LEU A 50 -12.80 12.80 -2.30
N LEU A 51 -12.57 13.64 -1.29
CA LEU A 51 -13.27 13.55 0.00
C LEU A 51 -14.79 13.71 -0.12
N ASP A 52 -15.24 14.54 -1.07
CA ASP A 52 -16.65 14.80 -1.35
C ASP A 52 -17.32 13.67 -2.17
N GLY A 53 -16.56 12.65 -2.58
CA GLY A 53 -17.04 11.57 -3.43
C GLY A 53 -17.30 11.99 -4.89
N ALA A 54 -16.93 13.21 -5.30
CA ALA A 54 -17.19 13.72 -6.64
C ALA A 54 -16.37 13.01 -7.74
N GLY A 55 -15.40 12.17 -7.35
CA GLY A 55 -14.63 11.36 -8.27
C GLY A 55 -13.29 10.96 -7.69
N ARG A 56 -12.32 10.84 -8.59
CA ARG A 56 -10.94 10.48 -8.29
C ARG A 56 -10.00 11.54 -8.84
N VAL A 57 -8.85 11.68 -8.23
CA VAL A 57 -7.78 12.57 -8.67
C VAL A 57 -6.51 11.75 -8.87
N ARG A 58 -5.85 11.95 -10.02
CA ARG A 58 -4.57 11.31 -10.33
C ARG A 58 -3.48 12.35 -10.22
N LEU A 59 -2.37 12.00 -9.56
CA LEU A 59 -1.28 12.95 -9.37
C LEU A 59 -0.67 13.42 -10.71
N GLU A 60 -0.64 12.53 -11.70
CA GLU A 60 -0.12 12.81 -13.04
C GLU A 60 -0.89 13.89 -13.80
N ASP A 61 -2.16 14.13 -13.44
CA ASP A 61 -2.99 15.16 -14.08
C ASP A 61 -2.45 16.59 -13.82
N PHE A 62 -1.58 16.77 -12.82
CA PHE A 62 -0.94 18.06 -12.51
C PHE A 62 0.50 18.17 -13.02
N ALA A 63 1.05 17.10 -13.61
CA ALA A 63 2.44 17.05 -14.02
C ALA A 63 2.73 18.10 -15.10
N GLY A 64 3.72 18.96 -14.84
CA GLY A 64 4.09 20.05 -15.76
C GLY A 64 3.14 21.26 -15.76
N GLU A 65 1.99 21.18 -15.09
CA GLU A 65 1.05 22.29 -14.98
C GLU A 65 1.32 23.14 -13.72
N ARG A 66 1.54 22.49 -12.58
CA ARG A 66 1.76 23.18 -11.30
C ARG A 66 2.47 22.30 -10.27
N PRO A 67 3.20 22.90 -9.30
CA PRO A 67 3.68 22.17 -8.13
C PRO A 67 2.51 21.62 -7.30
N VAL A 68 2.69 20.42 -6.76
CA VAL A 68 1.74 19.74 -5.88
C VAL A 68 2.43 19.35 -4.57
N ALA A 69 1.75 19.53 -3.44
CA ALA A 69 2.19 19.05 -2.15
C ALA A 69 1.28 17.89 -1.69
N LEU A 70 1.88 16.76 -1.34
CA LEU A 70 1.18 15.63 -0.72
C LEU A 70 1.31 15.73 0.80
N VAL A 71 0.18 15.75 1.49
CA VAL A 71 0.12 15.80 2.95
C VAL A 71 -0.52 14.51 3.46
N PHE A 72 0.26 13.69 4.15
CA PHE A 72 -0.20 12.46 4.78
C PHE A 72 -0.50 12.71 6.24
N GLY A 73 -1.65 12.26 6.72
CA GLY A 73 -2.06 12.40 8.12
C GLY A 73 -3.28 11.54 8.42
N SER A 74 -3.53 11.32 9.70
CA SER A 74 -4.74 10.67 10.20
C SER A 74 -5.65 11.72 10.82
N TYR A 75 -6.96 11.57 10.62
CA TYR A 75 -7.94 12.30 11.42
C TYR A 75 -8.21 11.47 12.69
N THR A 76 -7.85 12.01 13.86
CA THR A 76 -8.17 11.43 15.17
C THR A 76 -9.13 12.34 15.90
#